data_AF-A0A7V4J207-F1
#
_entry.id   AF-A0A7V4J207-F1
#
_cell.length_a   1.000
_cell.length_b   1.000
_cell.length_c   1.000
_cell.angle_alpha   90.00
_cell.angle_beta   90.00
_cell.angle_gamma   90.00
#
_symmetry.space_group_name_H-M   'P 1'
#
loop_
_entity.id
_entity.type
_entity.pdbx_description
1 polymer ?
#
loop_
_entity_poly.entity_id
_entity_poly.type
_entity_poly.pdbx_seq_one_letter_code
_entity_poly.pdbx_strand_id
1 'polypeptide(L)'
;MKLFFSGVILGIVIALSPFAAARSGFVLTAEWCGSVDSPESIQPSPSLELSAEKIPPVKSNSAVHLLDASGKLVASFPSGGRIVSASGNGEYLVLYEQAGKFIEFFNIKGDRFWKIKSLEYPFLSGASKIILLLNGDHSAIRLVDFN
;
A
#
# COMPACT_ATOMS: atom_id res chain seq x y z
N MET A 1 -49.61 -21.80 13.42
CA MET A 1 -49.22 -20.42 13.78
C MET A 1 -48.01 -20.30 14.71
N LYS A 2 -47.82 -21.18 15.72
CA LYS A 2 -46.66 -21.09 16.65
C LYS A 2 -45.28 -21.05 15.98
N LEU A 3 -45.07 -21.83 14.91
CA LEU A 3 -43.80 -21.90 14.18
C LEU A 3 -43.50 -20.66 13.31
N PHE A 4 -44.54 -19.94 12.90
CA PHE A 4 -44.40 -18.74 12.07
C PHE A 4 -43.79 -17.59 12.88
N PHE A 5 -44.32 -17.37 14.09
CA PHE A 5 -43.81 -16.35 14.99
C PHE A 5 -42.37 -16.64 15.44
N SER A 6 -42.02 -17.90 15.70
CA SER A 6 -40.64 -18.26 16.04
C SER A 6 -39.66 -18.03 14.88
N GLY A 7 -40.10 -18.27 13.63
CA GLY A 7 -39.28 -18.00 12.44
C GLY A 7 -39.02 -16.50 12.23
N VAL A 8 -40.05 -15.67 12.42
CA VAL A 8 -39.93 -14.20 12.31
C VAL A 8 -39.02 -13.63 13.39
N ILE A 9 -39.17 -14.10 14.64
CA ILE A 9 -38.32 -13.66 15.76
C ILE A 9 -36.86 -14.07 15.51
N LEU A 10 -36.62 -15.30 15.04
CA LEU A 10 -35.27 -15.77 14.73
C LEU A 10 -34.63 -14.95 13.59
N GLY A 11 -35.40 -14.61 12.55
CA GLY A 11 -34.94 -13.75 11.46
C GLY A 11 -34.55 -12.35 11.93
N ILE A 12 -35.33 -11.75 12.84
CA ILE A 12 -35.05 -10.44 13.44
C ILE A 12 -33.77 -10.49 14.29
N VAL A 13 -33.59 -11.54 15.11
CA VAL A 13 -32.40 -11.70 15.96
C VAL A 13 -31.13 -11.86 15.13
N ILE A 14 -31.19 -12.59 14.00
CA ILE A 14 -30.06 -12.74 13.08
C ILE A 14 -29.76 -11.41 12.37
N ALA A 15 -30.79 -10.70 11.90
CA ALA A 15 -30.65 -9.42 11.18
C ALA A 15 -30.13 -8.28 12.08
N LEU A 16 -30.46 -8.30 13.37
CA LEU A 16 -29.96 -7.35 14.37
C LEU A 16 -28.66 -7.80 15.03
N SER A 17 -28.11 -8.96 14.67
CA SER A 17 -26.85 -9.40 15.24
C SER A 17 -25.72 -8.46 14.75
N PRO A 18 -24.87 -7.96 15.65
CA PRO A 18 -23.77 -7.06 15.28
C PRO A 18 -22.68 -7.75 14.45
N PHE A 19 -22.81 -9.07 14.19
CA PHE A 19 -21.98 -9.83 13.27
C PHE A 19 -22.35 -9.61 11.80
N ALA A 20 -23.56 -9.10 11.50
CA ALA A 20 -24.01 -8.74 10.16
C ALA A 20 -23.83 -7.24 9.83
N ALA A 21 -23.41 -6.42 10.80
CA ALA A 21 -22.99 -5.07 10.52
C ALA A 21 -21.63 -5.13 9.81
N ALA A 22 -21.64 -4.94 8.49
CA ALA A 22 -20.42 -4.75 7.70
C ALA A 22 -19.61 -3.61 8.33
N ARG A 23 -18.58 -3.98 9.09
CA ARG A 23 -17.72 -3.01 9.77
C ARG A 23 -16.79 -2.39 8.74
N SER A 24 -16.88 -1.07 8.63
CA SER A 24 -15.89 -0.16 8.06
C SER A 24 -15.63 -0.30 6.56
N GLY A 25 -16.47 0.34 5.75
CA GLY A 25 -16.01 0.86 4.47
C GLY A 25 -15.12 2.08 4.73
N PHE A 26 -13.87 2.04 4.27
CA PHE A 26 -13.01 3.22 4.20
C PHE A 26 -12.84 3.60 2.73
N VAL A 27 -12.72 4.90 2.46
CA VAL A 27 -12.54 5.40 1.10
C VAL A 27 -11.06 5.23 0.75
N LEU A 28 -10.78 4.39 -0.24
CA LEU A 28 -9.51 4.43 -0.96
C LEU A 28 -9.57 5.65 -1.88
N THR A 29 -8.91 6.74 -1.50
CA THR A 29 -8.72 7.88 -2.39
C THR A 29 -7.68 7.51 -3.45
N ALA A 30 -8.02 7.74 -4.72
CA ALA A 30 -7.03 7.67 -5.79
C ALA A 30 -6.07 8.84 -5.61
N GLU A 31 -4.87 8.57 -5.12
CA GLU A 31 -3.77 9.52 -5.16
C GLU A 31 -2.97 9.29 -6.43
N TRP A 32 -2.58 10.38 -7.08
CA TRP A 32 -1.84 10.33 -8.32
C TRP A 32 -0.42 9.81 -8.03
N CYS A 33 -0.17 8.55 -8.37
CA CYS A 33 1.17 7.98 -8.44
C CYS A 33 1.66 8.05 -9.89
N GLY A 34 2.13 9.22 -10.33
CA GLY A 34 2.77 9.35 -11.64
C GLY A 34 4.24 8.93 -11.59
N SER A 35 4.71 8.29 -12.66
CA SER A 35 6.14 8.14 -12.91
C SER A 35 6.66 9.41 -13.57
N VAL A 36 7.67 10.05 -12.98
CA VAL A 36 8.43 11.10 -13.66
C VAL A 36 9.59 10.41 -14.37
N ASP A 37 9.55 10.33 -15.69
CA ASP A 37 10.68 9.83 -16.46
C ASP A 37 11.81 10.85 -16.38
N SER A 38 12.89 10.47 -15.69
CA SER A 38 14.16 11.20 -15.64
C SER A 38 14.03 12.69 -15.27
N PRO A 39 13.70 13.03 -14.01
CA PRO A 39 13.67 14.43 -13.59
C PRO A 39 15.04 15.08 -13.83
N GLU A 40 15.10 16.11 -14.69
CA GLU A 40 16.34 16.84 -14.99
C GLU A 40 16.87 17.59 -13.75
N SER A 41 15.96 18.12 -12.93
CA SER A 41 16.30 18.74 -11.65
C SER A 41 15.10 18.71 -10.70
N ILE A 42 15.39 18.71 -9.41
CA ILE A 42 14.41 18.78 -8.33
C ILE A 42 14.73 20.03 -7.53
N GLN A 43 13.77 20.95 -7.44
CA GLN A 43 13.96 22.21 -6.71
C GLN A 43 13.35 22.10 -5.31
N PRO A 44 14.01 22.67 -4.28
CA PRO A 44 13.44 22.78 -2.95
C PRO A 44 12.12 23.51 -2.98
N SER A 45 11.17 23.09 -2.14
CA SER A 45 9.97 23.89 -1.89
C SER A 45 10.37 25.23 -1.27
N PRO A 46 9.82 26.37 -1.72
CA PRO A 46 10.06 27.67 -1.09
C PRO A 46 9.37 27.79 0.29
N SER A 47 8.50 26.84 0.65
CA SER A 47 7.83 26.82 1.95
C SER A 47 8.73 26.21 3.02
N LEU A 48 9.14 27.04 3.98
CA LEU A 48 9.85 26.60 5.18
C LEU A 48 9.03 25.64 6.05
N GLU A 49 7.70 25.70 6.01
CA GLU A 49 6.83 24.80 6.75
C GLU A 49 6.89 23.37 6.19
N LEU A 50 6.97 23.25 4.87
CA LEU A 50 7.09 21.95 4.18
C LEU A 50 8.51 21.40 4.22
N SER A 51 9.51 22.20 4.61
CA SER A 51 10.91 21.77 4.68
C SER A 51 11.16 20.70 5.75
N ALA A 52 10.26 20.59 6.73
CA ALA A 52 10.30 19.57 7.78
C ALA A 52 9.44 18.33 7.44
N GLU A 53 8.65 18.37 6.36
CA GLU A 53 7.80 17.24 5.98
C GLU A 53 8.61 16.13 5.29
N LYS A 54 8.16 14.88 5.49
CA LYS A 54 8.70 13.73 4.76
C LYS A 54 8.28 13.84 3.30
N ILE A 55 9.24 13.90 2.39
CA ILE A 55 8.97 13.83 0.96
C ILE A 55 8.58 12.39 0.57
N PRO A 56 7.51 12.20 -0.22
CA PRO A 56 7.14 10.88 -0.73
C PRO A 56 8.25 10.29 -1.61
N PRO A 57 8.46 8.96 -1.58
CA PRO A 57 9.48 8.32 -2.41
C PRO A 57 9.25 8.55 -3.91
N VAL A 58 10.32 8.80 -4.65
CA VAL A 58 10.27 9.00 -6.10
C VAL A 58 10.60 7.68 -6.79
N LYS A 59 9.65 7.16 -7.57
CA LYS A 59 9.85 5.92 -8.34
C LYS A 59 10.37 6.21 -9.73
N SER A 60 11.45 5.53 -10.12
CA SER A 60 11.94 5.43 -11.49
C SER A 60 11.75 4.01 -12.03
N ASN A 61 12.08 3.77 -13.30
CA ASN A 61 11.95 2.46 -13.92
C ASN A 61 12.83 1.38 -13.27
N SER A 62 13.95 1.77 -12.64
CA SER A 62 14.95 0.85 -12.09
C SER A 62 15.20 0.98 -10.60
N ALA A 63 14.60 1.98 -9.92
CA ALA A 63 14.83 2.22 -8.51
C ALA A 63 13.70 3.02 -7.85
N VAL A 64 13.72 3.03 -6.51
CA VAL A 64 13.05 4.05 -5.71
C VAL A 64 14.11 4.95 -5.09
N HIS A 65 13.91 6.26 -5.18
CA HIS A 65 14.77 7.28 -4.64
C HIS A 65 14.09 7.98 -3.47
N LEU A 66 14.84 8.20 -2.39
CA LEU A 66 14.43 9.04 -1.28
C LEU A 66 15.16 10.35 -1.35
N LEU A 67 14.40 11.43 -1.23
CA LEU A 67 14.91 12.78 -1.24
C LEU A 67 14.63 13.43 0.11
N ASP A 68 15.54 14.28 0.57
CA ASP A 68 15.22 15.20 1.64
C ASP A 68 14.40 16.38 1.11
N ALA A 69 13.92 17.24 2.02
CA ALA A 69 13.10 18.38 1.65
C ALA A 69 13.81 19.42 0.74
N SER A 70 15.14 19.34 0.63
CA SER A 70 15.92 20.16 -0.31
C SER A 70 16.03 19.54 -1.71
N GLY A 71 15.45 18.36 -1.92
CA GLY A 71 15.54 17.60 -3.17
C GLY A 71 16.84 16.82 -3.32
N LYS A 72 17.68 16.75 -2.28
CA LYS A 72 18.93 15.98 -2.31
C LYS A 72 18.63 14.50 -2.13
N LEU A 73 19.29 13.66 -2.94
CA LEU A 73 19.24 12.21 -2.80
C LEU A 73 19.81 11.75 -1.45
N VAL A 74 18.96 11.12 -0.65
CA VAL A 74 19.29 10.52 0.66
C VAL A 74 19.62 9.05 0.49
N ALA A 75 18.80 8.32 -0.27
CA ALA A 75 18.96 6.89 -0.50
C ALA A 75 18.39 6.48 -1.86
N SER A 76 18.90 5.37 -2.39
CA SER A 76 18.43 4.77 -3.65
C SER A 76 18.32 3.26 -3.48
N PHE A 77 17.17 2.71 -3.84
CA PHE A 77 16.85 1.29 -3.73
C PHE A 77 16.70 0.71 -5.13
N PRO A 78 17.78 0.11 -5.69
CA PRO A 78 17.72 -0.49 -7.02
C PRO A 78 16.77 -1.69 -7.01
N SER A 79 15.95 -1.79 -8.05
CA SER A 79 14.97 -2.87 -8.18
C SER A 79 15.61 -4.22 -8.57
N GLY A 80 16.81 -4.17 -9.16
CA GLY A 80 17.53 -5.36 -9.60
C GLY A 80 16.79 -6.16 -10.68
N GLY A 81 16.06 -5.47 -11.56
CA GLY A 81 15.24 -6.11 -12.61
C GLY A 81 13.86 -6.56 -12.15
N ARG A 82 13.52 -6.33 -10.87
CA ARG A 82 12.19 -6.58 -10.32
C ARG A 82 11.38 -5.29 -10.32
N ILE A 83 10.09 -5.40 -10.01
CA ILE A 83 9.25 -4.24 -9.76
C ILE A 83 9.47 -3.79 -8.32
N VAL A 84 9.72 -2.50 -8.13
CA VAL A 84 9.80 -1.87 -6.82
C VAL A 84 8.66 -0.85 -6.67
N SER A 85 8.07 -0.80 -5.49
CA SER A 85 7.10 0.24 -5.12
C SER A 85 7.36 0.69 -3.69
N ALA A 86 6.88 1.87 -3.35
CA ALA A 86 7.05 2.45 -2.02
C ALA A 86 5.70 2.92 -1.50
N SER A 87 5.57 2.97 -0.17
CA SER A 87 4.40 3.59 0.43
C SER A 87 4.43 5.11 0.27
N GLY A 88 3.25 5.74 0.22
CA GLY A 88 3.16 7.19 0.02
C GLY A 88 3.88 8.01 1.11
N ASN A 89 3.87 7.53 2.35
CA ASN A 89 4.59 8.15 3.48
C ASN A 89 6.09 7.80 3.55
N GLY A 90 6.59 6.98 2.63
CA GLY A 90 7.99 6.59 2.54
C GLY A 90 8.52 5.79 3.72
N GLU A 91 7.71 4.95 4.36
CA GLU A 91 8.17 4.10 5.47
C GLU A 91 8.54 2.69 5.04
N TYR A 92 7.97 2.20 3.94
CA TYR A 92 8.16 0.84 3.47
C TYR A 92 8.35 0.77 1.96
N LEU A 93 9.07 -0.26 1.55
CA LEU A 93 9.33 -0.62 0.17
C LEU A 93 8.87 -2.04 -0.05
N VAL A 94 8.32 -2.30 -1.24
CA VAL A 94 7.96 -3.65 -1.68
C VAL A 94 8.66 -3.97 -2.99
N LEU A 95 9.25 -5.16 -3.05
CA LEU A 95 9.81 -5.73 -4.27
C LEU A 95 9.04 -6.99 -4.66
N TYR A 96 8.67 -7.07 -5.94
CA TYR A 96 7.89 -8.17 -6.51
C TYR A 96 8.17 -8.28 -8.02
N GLU A 97 7.73 -9.35 -8.66
CA GLU A 97 7.91 -9.54 -10.11
C GLU A 97 6.54 -9.72 -10.75
N GLN A 98 6.41 -9.32 -12.03
CA GLN A 98 5.15 -9.44 -12.76
C GLN A 98 4.66 -10.90 -12.83
N ALA A 99 5.58 -11.85 -13.01
CA ALA A 99 5.31 -13.28 -12.94
C ALA A 99 6.14 -13.92 -11.80
N GLY A 100 6.13 -13.27 -10.64
CA GLY A 100 7.03 -13.60 -9.53
C GLY A 100 6.51 -14.63 -8.57
N LYS A 101 7.44 -15.32 -7.90
CA LYS A 101 7.10 -16.31 -6.85
C LYS A 101 7.01 -15.69 -5.46
N PHE A 102 7.57 -14.49 -5.27
CA PHE A 102 7.73 -13.88 -3.96
C PHE A 102 7.42 -12.40 -3.98
N ILE A 103 6.90 -11.93 -2.86
CA ILE A 103 6.80 -10.52 -2.50
C ILE A 103 7.70 -10.31 -1.27
N GLU A 104 8.56 -9.31 -1.33
CA GLU A 104 9.48 -8.95 -0.24
C GLU A 104 9.22 -7.53 0.23
N PHE A 105 9.14 -7.36 1.55
CA PHE A 105 8.92 -6.06 2.19
C PHE A 105 10.14 -5.63 2.98
N PHE A 106 10.47 -4.36 2.81
CA PHE A 106 11.65 -3.72 3.39
C PHE A 106 11.21 -2.45 4.10
N ASN A 107 11.88 -2.15 5.21
CA ASN A 107 11.75 -0.83 5.81
C ASN A 107 12.50 0.20 4.94
N ILE A 108 12.34 1.48 5.28
CA ILE A 108 13.02 2.56 4.56
C ILE A 108 14.56 2.55 4.67
N LYS A 109 15.13 1.78 5.60
CA LYS A 109 16.58 1.58 5.73
C LYS A 109 17.09 0.48 4.81
N GLY A 110 16.19 -0.26 4.14
CA GLY A 110 16.52 -1.40 3.31
C GLY A 110 16.57 -2.74 4.04
N ASP A 111 16.17 -2.80 5.32
CA ASP A 111 16.11 -4.05 6.06
C ASP A 111 14.85 -4.82 5.65
N ARG A 112 15.03 -6.05 5.18
CA ARG A 112 13.91 -6.94 4.86
C ARG A 112 13.29 -7.46 6.15
N PHE A 113 12.02 -7.12 6.39
CA PHE A 113 11.29 -7.63 7.55
C PHE A 113 10.28 -8.72 7.17
N TRP A 114 9.93 -8.86 5.89
CA TRP A 114 9.01 -9.91 5.46
C TRP A 114 9.26 -10.43 4.05
N LYS A 115 8.92 -11.69 3.84
CA LYS A 115 8.96 -12.38 2.54
C LYS A 115 7.85 -13.41 2.50
N ILE A 116 6.99 -13.31 1.50
CA ILE A 116 5.88 -14.25 1.28
C ILE A 116 5.98 -14.84 -0.11
N LYS A 117 5.67 -16.14 -0.24
CA LYS A 117 5.48 -16.78 -1.54
C LYS A 117 4.09 -16.40 -2.05
N SER A 118 4.02 -15.56 -3.07
CA SER A 118 2.76 -15.12 -3.67
C SER A 118 2.97 -14.76 -5.13
N LEU A 119 1.91 -14.94 -5.92
CA LEU A 119 1.78 -14.51 -7.32
C LEU A 119 0.98 -13.19 -7.43
N GLU A 120 0.61 -12.60 -6.29
CA GLU A 120 -0.22 -11.40 -6.22
C GLU A 120 0.63 -10.12 -6.40
N TYR A 121 -0.05 -9.06 -6.79
CA TYR A 121 0.50 -7.73 -6.97
C TYR A 121 0.22 -6.91 -5.70
N PRO A 122 1.26 -6.43 -5.01
CA PRO A 122 1.09 -5.62 -3.82
C PRO A 122 0.75 -4.17 -4.19
N PHE A 123 -0.24 -3.63 -3.50
CA PHE A 123 -0.58 -2.22 -3.47
C PHE A 123 -0.42 -1.70 -2.05
N LEU A 124 0.44 -0.69 -1.89
CA LEU A 124 0.73 -0.05 -0.60
C LEU A 124 -0.18 1.16 -0.44
N SER A 125 -0.96 1.21 0.65
CA SER A 125 -1.69 2.43 0.99
C SER A 125 -0.72 3.57 1.34
N GLY A 126 -1.13 4.82 1.08
CA GLY A 126 -0.29 6.01 1.32
C GLY A 126 0.24 6.11 2.76
N ALA A 127 -0.63 5.86 3.75
CA ALA A 127 -0.25 5.85 5.16
C ALA A 127 0.42 4.55 5.63
N SER A 128 0.69 3.59 4.73
CA SER A 128 1.28 2.28 5.02
C SER A 128 0.52 1.39 6.01
N LYS A 129 -0.72 1.74 6.34
CA LYS A 129 -1.50 0.99 7.34
C LYS A 129 -2.06 -0.31 6.80
N ILE A 130 -2.24 -0.37 5.48
CA ILE A 130 -2.89 -1.49 4.80
C ILE A 130 -2.10 -1.83 3.54
N ILE A 131 -1.88 -3.11 3.33
CA ILE A 131 -1.33 -3.67 2.08
C ILE A 131 -2.42 -4.52 1.44
N LEU A 132 -2.70 -4.24 0.17
CA LEU A 132 -3.63 -5.02 -0.63
C LEU A 132 -2.82 -5.90 -1.58
N LEU A 133 -3.16 -7.18 -1.65
CA LEU A 133 -2.57 -8.14 -2.57
C LEU A 133 -3.64 -8.51 -3.59
N LEU A 134 -3.46 -8.09 -4.85
CA LEU A 134 -4.38 -8.37 -5.94
C LEU A 134 -3.88 -9.56 -6.74
N ASN A 135 -4.76 -10.50 -7.09
CA ASN A 135 -4.41 -11.54 -8.06
C ASN A 135 -4.29 -10.96 -9.48
N GLY A 136 -3.61 -11.67 -10.38
CA GLY A 136 -3.29 -11.12 -11.71
C GLY A 136 -4.46 -10.88 -12.66
N ASP A 137 -5.61 -11.50 -12.41
CA ASP A 137 -6.87 -11.25 -13.11
C ASP A 137 -7.77 -10.24 -12.38
N HIS A 138 -7.31 -9.67 -11.26
CA HIS A 138 -8.00 -8.72 -10.40
C HIS A 138 -9.37 -9.22 -9.88
N SER A 139 -9.61 -10.53 -9.86
CA SER A 139 -10.86 -11.13 -9.37
C SER A 139 -10.93 -11.26 -7.85
N ALA A 140 -9.79 -11.16 -7.15
CA ALA A 140 -9.70 -11.26 -5.70
C ALA A 140 -8.66 -10.31 -5.13
N ILE A 141 -8.92 -9.85 -3.90
CA ILE A 141 -8.02 -9.01 -3.13
C ILE A 141 -7.87 -9.58 -1.73
N ARG A 142 -6.63 -9.69 -1.26
CA ARG A 142 -6.31 -10.06 0.12
C ARG A 142 -5.74 -8.85 0.84
N LEU A 143 -6.28 -8.58 2.02
CA LEU A 143 -5.82 -7.49 2.88
C LEU A 143 -4.79 -8.03 3.86
N VAL A 144 -3.68 -7.32 4.04
CA VAL A 144 -2.61 -7.67 4.98
C VAL A 144 -2.24 -6.43 5.80
N ASP A 145 -2.12 -6.63 7.11
CA ASP A 145 -1.69 -5.65 8.10
C ASP A 145 -0.50 -6.23 8.88
N PHE A 146 0.46 -5.38 9.22
CA PHE A 146 1.70 -5.74 9.94
C PHE A 146 1.84 -4.99 11.28
N ASN A 147 0.80 -4.27 11.72
CA ASN A 147 0.73 -3.69 13.07
C ASN A 147 0.49 -4.74 14.15
#